data_AF-G1ER38-F1
#
_entry.id   AF-G1ER38-F1
#
_cell.length_a   1.000
_cell.length_b   1.000
_cell.length_c   1.000
_cell.angle_alpha   90.00
_cell.angle_beta   90.00
_cell.angle_gamma   90.00
#
_symmetry.space_group_name_H-M   'P 1'
#
loop_
_entity.id
_entity.type
_entity.pdbx_description
1 polymer ?
#
loop_
_entity_poly.entity_id
_entity_poly.type
_entity_poly.pdbx_seq_one_letter_code
_entity_poly.pdbx_strand_id
1 'polypeptide(L)'
;HLTGDIHAVTAANNLLAAQMDARIFHELTQKDGPLYDRLVPKVKGERRFSSIQLRRLQRLGIDKTDPDSLTDEERTKFARLNIDTSKIMWNRVVDLNDRYLRKITIGQSPTEKGFTRETSYDIAVASEIMAILALGSDVEDVKARLARMVVALDKSGNPVTADDLGMTGALLVLLREAFEPTLMQSLEGTPVLVHTGP
;
A
#
# COMPACT_ATOMS: atom_id res chain seq x y z
N HIS A 1 14.18 -8.40 -17.60
CA HIS A 1 13.09 -8.64 -18.57
C HIS A 1 12.75 -7.32 -19.25
N LEU A 2 13.64 -6.77 -20.09
CA LEU A 2 13.78 -5.32 -20.34
C LEU A 2 14.41 -4.60 -19.13
N THR A 3 13.95 -3.40 -18.75
CA THR A 3 14.54 -2.52 -17.71
C THR A 3 14.12 -2.83 -16.27
N GLY A 4 13.13 -3.71 -16.08
CA GLY A 4 12.71 -4.15 -14.75
C GLY A 4 11.44 -3.49 -14.22
N ASP A 5 10.76 -2.67 -15.03
CA ASP A 5 9.53 -1.95 -14.66
C ASP A 5 8.46 -2.88 -14.07
N ILE A 6 8.20 -4.03 -14.71
CA ILE A 6 7.21 -5.01 -14.22
C ILE A 6 7.62 -5.60 -12.86
N HIS A 7 8.93 -5.77 -12.60
CA HIS A 7 9.40 -6.23 -11.29
C HIS A 7 9.22 -5.16 -10.22
N ALA A 8 9.45 -3.89 -10.54
CA ALA A 8 9.18 -2.78 -9.64
C ALA A 8 7.70 -2.70 -9.27
N VAL A 9 6.80 -2.82 -10.26
CA VAL A 9 5.34 -2.91 -10.05
C VAL A 9 4.99 -4.10 -9.18
N THR A 10 5.53 -5.28 -9.48
CA THR A 10 5.30 -6.51 -8.70
C THR A 10 5.73 -6.35 -7.25
N ALA A 11 6.91 -5.78 -7.01
CA ALA A 11 7.44 -5.54 -5.67
C ALA A 11 6.58 -4.53 -4.90
N ALA A 12 6.20 -3.42 -5.53
CA ALA A 12 5.36 -2.38 -4.93
C ALA A 12 3.97 -2.92 -4.56
N ASN A 13 3.30 -3.62 -5.48
CA ASN A 13 1.98 -4.19 -5.25
C ASN A 13 1.99 -5.20 -4.09
N ASN A 14 2.98 -6.10 -4.09
CA ASN A 14 3.09 -7.14 -3.06
C ASN A 14 3.54 -6.59 -1.71
N LEU A 15 4.32 -5.49 -1.69
CA LEU A 15 4.66 -4.79 -0.46
C LEU A 15 3.41 -4.17 0.19
N LEU A 16 2.51 -3.57 -0.60
CA LEU A 16 1.24 -3.06 -0.10
C LEU A 16 0.34 -4.18 0.45
N ALA A 17 0.25 -5.31 -0.25
CA ALA A 17 -0.49 -6.48 0.22
C ALA A 17 0.08 -7.03 1.54
N ALA A 18 1.41 -7.11 1.66
CA ALA A 18 2.09 -7.55 2.88
C ALA A 18 1.85 -6.59 4.05
N GLN A 19 1.94 -5.27 3.81
CA GLN A 19 1.66 -4.26 4.84
C GLN A 19 0.21 -4.34 5.33
N MET A 20 -0.74 -4.57 4.43
CA MET A 20 -2.15 -4.73 4.80
C MET A 20 -2.35 -5.91 5.76
N ASP A 21 -1.77 -7.07 5.45
CA ASP A 21 -1.86 -8.25 6.30
C ASP A 21 -1.15 -8.05 7.65
N ALA A 22 0.04 -7.43 7.64
CA ALA A 22 0.76 -7.07 8.87
C ALA A 22 -0.06 -6.09 9.73
N ARG A 23 -0.71 -5.10 9.10
CA ARG A 23 -1.58 -4.15 9.80
C ARG A 23 -2.76 -4.85 10.46
N ILE A 24 -3.45 -5.73 9.73
CA ILE A 24 -4.56 -6.53 10.28
C ILE A 24 -4.09 -7.36 11.47
N PHE A 25 -2.97 -8.08 11.34
CA PHE A 25 -2.42 -8.90 12.42
C PHE A 25 -2.09 -8.08 13.67
N HIS A 26 -1.44 -6.92 13.52
CA HIS A 26 -1.10 -6.07 14.65
C HIS A 26 -2.33 -5.43 15.31
N GLU A 27 -3.36 -5.07 14.54
CA GLU A 27 -4.63 -4.59 15.10
C GLU A 27 -5.36 -5.68 15.90
N LEU A 28 -5.34 -6.94 15.44
CA LEU A 28 -5.99 -8.05 16.13
C LEU A 28 -5.26 -8.48 17.42
N THR A 29 -3.96 -8.25 17.50
CA THR A 29 -3.12 -8.78 18.58
C THR A 29 -2.67 -7.74 19.60
N GLN A 30 -2.90 -6.46 19.35
CA GLN A 30 -2.41 -5.36 20.20
C GLN A 30 -3.56 -4.52 20.76
N LYS A 31 -3.33 -4.00 21.97
CA LYS A 31 -4.17 -2.97 22.59
C LYS A 31 -3.89 -1.60 21.95
N ASP A 32 -4.86 -0.70 22.05
CA ASP A 32 -4.88 0.58 21.33
C ASP A 32 -3.69 1.50 21.68
N GLY A 33 -3.41 1.68 22.97
CA GLY A 33 -2.28 2.50 23.43
C GLY A 33 -0.94 2.01 22.86
N PRO A 34 -0.53 0.75 23.11
CA PRO A 34 0.69 0.19 22.52
C PRO A 34 0.73 0.22 20.99
N LEU A 35 -0.42 0.09 20.30
CA LEU A 35 -0.48 0.20 18.85
C LEU A 35 -0.17 1.64 18.40
N TYR A 36 -0.79 2.64 19.05
CA TYR A 36 -0.52 4.05 18.82
C TYR A 36 0.96 4.40 19.07
N ASP A 37 1.54 3.86 20.15
CA ASP A 37 2.95 4.08 20.52
C ASP A 37 3.94 3.55 19.49
N ARG A 38 3.60 2.46 18.80
CA ARG A 38 4.42 1.93 17.70
C ARG A 38 4.28 2.76 16.42
N LEU A 39 3.08 3.28 16.15
CA LEU A 39 2.83 4.13 14.98
C LEU A 39 3.44 5.52 15.14
N VAL A 40 3.43 6.06 16.36
CA VAL A 40 3.96 7.39 16.69
C VAL A 40 4.95 7.26 17.85
N PRO A 41 6.14 6.69 17.61
CA PRO A 41 7.11 6.45 18.67
C PRO A 41 7.70 7.76 19.18
N LYS A 42 8.13 7.74 20.45
CA LYS A 42 8.95 8.82 21.01
C LYS A 42 10.37 8.71 20.49
N VAL A 43 10.86 9.73 19.80
CA VAL A 43 12.26 9.85 19.36
C VAL A 43 12.88 10.97 20.18
N LYS A 44 13.92 10.64 20.98
CA LYS A 44 14.53 11.58 21.94
C LYS A 44 13.52 12.22 22.91
N GLY A 45 12.50 11.47 23.31
CA GLY A 45 11.47 11.91 24.25
C GLY A 45 10.25 12.60 23.62
N GLU A 46 10.34 13.01 22.35
CA GLU A 46 9.27 13.72 21.65
C GLU A 46 8.52 12.83 20.65
N ARG A 47 7.21 13.04 20.51
CA ARG A 47 6.42 12.48 19.40
C ARG A 47 6.22 13.53 18.33
N ARG A 48 6.25 13.11 17.06
CA ARG A 48 5.89 13.96 15.93
C ARG A 48 5.12 13.15 14.91
N PHE A 49 4.05 13.72 14.36
CA PHE A 49 3.40 13.13 13.20
C PHE A 49 4.25 13.36 11.94
N SER A 50 4.37 12.31 11.15
CA SER A 50 4.86 12.41 9.78
C SER A 50 3.79 13.02 8.86
N SER A 51 4.18 13.46 7.66
CA SER A 51 3.26 14.07 6.69
C SER A 51 2.10 13.14 6.30
N ILE A 52 2.33 11.83 6.23
CA ILE A 52 1.30 10.82 5.94
C ILE A 52 0.30 10.66 7.11
N GLN A 53 0.79 10.77 8.35
CA GLN A 53 -0.06 10.69 9.54
C GLN A 53 -0.92 11.93 9.68
N LEU A 54 -0.39 13.11 9.35
CA LEU A 54 -1.18 14.35 9.30
C LEU A 54 -2.30 14.27 8.27
N ARG A 55 -2.04 13.75 7.06
CA ARG A 55 -3.10 13.51 6.06
C ARG A 55 -4.18 12.55 6.56
N ARG A 56 -3.79 11.51 7.30
CA ARG A 56 -4.75 10.60 7.93
C ARG A 56 -5.62 11.32 8.96
N LEU A 57 -5.05 12.13 9.84
CA LEU A 57 -5.82 12.92 10.83
C LEU A 57 -6.82 13.85 10.14
N GLN A 58 -6.40 14.52 9.07
CA GLN A 58 -7.28 15.34 8.25
C GLN A 58 -8.46 14.54 7.68
N ARG A 59 -8.22 13.33 7.14
CA ARG A 59 -9.30 12.43 6.67
C ARG A 59 -10.26 12.00 7.79
N LEU A 60 -9.76 11.91 9.03
CA LEU A 60 -10.57 11.54 10.21
C LEU A 60 -11.32 12.74 10.83
N GLY A 61 -11.11 13.95 10.33
CA GLY A 61 -11.66 15.20 10.86
C GLY A 61 -11.01 15.64 12.17
N ILE A 62 -9.71 15.37 12.35
CA ILE A 62 -8.95 15.72 13.55
C ILE A 62 -7.90 16.77 13.18
N ASP A 63 -8.07 18.00 13.67
CA ASP A 63 -7.20 19.15 13.33
C ASP A 63 -5.98 19.29 14.27
N LYS A 64 -5.75 18.32 15.16
CA LYS A 64 -4.64 18.33 16.12
C LYS A 64 -3.34 17.89 15.46
N THR A 65 -2.27 18.67 15.68
CA THR A 65 -0.92 18.36 15.15
C THR A 65 0.05 17.85 16.20
N ASP A 66 -0.29 17.96 17.49
CA ASP A 66 0.50 17.41 18.60
C ASP A 66 0.00 15.99 18.94
N PRO A 67 0.83 14.94 18.77
CA PRO A 67 0.45 13.58 19.11
C PRO A 67 0.04 13.34 20.56
N ASP A 68 0.58 14.11 21.50
CA ASP A 68 0.26 13.93 22.91
C ASP A 68 -1.08 14.61 23.30
N SER A 69 -1.58 15.52 22.46
CA SER A 69 -2.88 16.22 22.63
C SER A 69 -4.11 15.41 22.20
N LEU A 70 -3.92 14.25 21.54
CA LEU A 70 -5.02 13.38 21.14
C LEU A 70 -5.69 12.72 22.35
N THR A 71 -7.02 12.71 22.38
CA THR A 71 -7.81 11.91 23.34
C THR A 71 -7.62 10.42 23.06
N ASP A 72 -7.97 9.55 24.02
CA ASP A 72 -7.87 8.11 23.82
C ASP A 72 -8.73 7.62 22.64
N GLU A 73 -9.91 8.21 22.46
CA GLU A 73 -10.81 7.93 21.34
C GLU A 73 -10.19 8.32 19.99
N GLU A 74 -9.57 9.50 19.91
CA GLU A 74 -8.86 9.98 18.72
C GLU A 74 -7.64 9.10 18.42
N ARG A 75 -6.88 8.70 19.45
CA ARG A 75 -5.74 7.77 19.31
C ARG A 75 -6.19 6.43 18.76
N THR A 76 -7.29 5.87 19.27
CA THR A 76 -7.87 4.62 18.76
C THR A 76 -8.33 4.77 17.31
N LYS A 77 -9.07 5.83 16.98
CA LYS A 77 -9.56 6.10 15.61
C LYS A 77 -8.40 6.30 14.63
N PHE A 78 -7.33 6.96 15.06
CA PHE A 78 -6.11 7.11 14.27
C PHE A 78 -5.39 5.77 14.09
N ALA A 79 -5.18 5.02 15.18
CA ALA A 79 -4.37 3.82 15.18
C ALA A 79 -5.04 2.60 14.52
N ARG A 80 -6.37 2.49 14.55
CA ARG A 80 -7.10 1.37 13.95
C ARG A 80 -7.69 1.74 12.60
N LEU A 81 -7.39 0.94 11.57
CA LEU A 81 -8.10 0.99 10.30
C LEU A 81 -9.38 0.15 10.36
N ASN A 82 -9.43 -0.85 11.25
CA ASN A 82 -10.57 -1.76 11.37
C ASN A 82 -10.97 -2.37 10.02
N ILE A 83 -9.98 -2.80 9.23
CA ILE A 83 -10.21 -3.45 7.93
C ILE A 83 -11.15 -4.64 8.09
N ASP A 84 -12.17 -4.70 7.25
CA ASP A 84 -13.03 -5.87 7.09
C ASP A 84 -12.35 -6.85 6.13
N THR A 85 -11.91 -8.00 6.65
CA THR A 85 -11.18 -9.00 5.88
C THR A 85 -12.00 -9.63 4.76
N SER A 86 -13.33 -9.53 4.81
CA SER A 86 -14.23 -9.97 3.73
C SER A 86 -14.35 -8.95 2.58
N LYS A 87 -13.88 -7.72 2.79
CA LYS A 87 -13.97 -6.59 1.84
C LYS A 87 -12.60 -6.06 1.42
N ILE A 88 -11.59 -6.92 1.41
CA ILE A 88 -10.28 -6.63 0.84
C ILE A 88 -10.39 -6.77 -0.69
N MET A 89 -10.02 -5.72 -1.40
CA MET A 89 -10.05 -5.67 -2.88
C MET A 89 -8.65 -5.82 -3.48
N TRP A 90 -7.61 -5.66 -2.65
CA TRP A 90 -6.21 -5.71 -3.09
C TRP A 90 -5.66 -7.14 -3.15
N ASN A 91 -5.42 -7.62 -4.36
CA ASN A 91 -4.78 -8.90 -4.62
C ASN A 91 -3.26 -8.79 -4.64
N ARG A 92 -2.60 -9.94 -4.51
CA ARG A 92 -1.16 -10.05 -4.81
C ARG A 92 -0.96 -10.17 -6.31
N VAL A 93 0.27 -10.03 -6.78
CA VAL A 93 0.56 -10.18 -8.21
C VAL A 93 1.84 -10.97 -8.48
N VAL A 94 1.89 -11.59 -9.64
CA VAL A 94 3.09 -12.26 -10.18
C VAL A 94 3.09 -12.15 -11.70
N ASP A 95 4.26 -12.01 -12.32
CA ASP A 95 4.40 -11.97 -13.78
C ASP A 95 4.62 -13.37 -14.36
N LEU A 96 3.65 -14.26 -14.11
CA LEU A 96 3.66 -15.66 -14.57
C LEU A 96 2.23 -16.14 -14.84
N ASN A 97 2.07 -17.01 -15.84
CA ASN A 97 0.81 -17.66 -16.13
C ASN A 97 0.56 -18.84 -15.17
N ASP A 98 0.31 -18.55 -13.89
CA ASP A 98 0.07 -19.55 -12.86
C ASP A 98 -1.40 -19.59 -12.41
N ARG A 99 -2.15 -20.53 -12.98
CA ARG A 99 -3.59 -20.68 -12.67
C ARG A 99 -3.87 -21.10 -11.22
N TYR A 100 -2.90 -21.70 -10.51
CA TYR A 100 -3.12 -22.25 -9.16
C TYR A 100 -3.19 -21.15 -8.10
N LEU A 101 -2.70 -19.95 -8.42
CA LEU A 101 -2.74 -18.79 -7.52
C LEU A 101 -4.05 -17.98 -7.62
N ARG A 102 -5.00 -18.38 -8.49
CA ARG A 102 -6.29 -17.70 -8.66
C ARG A 102 -7.17 -17.72 -7.40
N LYS A 103 -6.96 -18.69 -6.50
CA LYS A 103 -7.60 -18.72 -5.18
C LYS A 103 -6.72 -19.53 -4.23
N ILE A 104 -6.28 -18.89 -3.16
CA ILE A 104 -5.40 -19.48 -2.14
C ILE A 104 -5.83 -19.06 -0.74
N THR A 105 -5.35 -19.78 0.26
CA THR A 105 -5.45 -19.40 1.67
C THR A 105 -4.07 -19.04 2.19
N ILE A 106 -3.92 -17.85 2.79
CA ILE A 106 -2.67 -17.38 3.39
C ILE A 106 -2.74 -17.41 4.92
N GLY A 107 -1.61 -17.18 5.58
CA GLY A 107 -1.54 -17.07 7.04
C GLY A 107 -1.62 -18.41 7.77
N GLN A 108 -1.29 -19.52 7.09
CA GLN A 108 -1.41 -20.87 7.66
C GLN A 108 -0.31 -21.22 8.66
N SER A 109 0.76 -20.41 8.75
CA SER A 109 1.83 -20.63 9.73
C SER A 109 1.28 -20.47 11.16
N PRO A 110 1.71 -21.30 12.12
CA PRO A 110 1.36 -21.12 13.54
C PRO A 110 1.73 -19.73 14.09
N THR A 111 2.73 -19.06 13.50
CA THR A 111 3.14 -17.70 13.88
C THR A 111 2.05 -16.66 13.64
N GLU A 112 1.14 -16.92 12.69
CA GLU A 112 0.01 -16.04 12.38
C GLU A 112 -1.19 -16.24 13.33
N LYS A 113 -1.02 -17.04 14.40
CA LYS A 113 -1.99 -17.21 15.50
C LYS A 113 -3.39 -17.63 15.02
N GLY A 114 -3.44 -18.42 13.94
CA GLY A 114 -4.69 -18.90 13.35
C GLY A 114 -5.43 -17.86 12.49
N PHE A 115 -4.86 -16.67 12.29
CA PHE A 115 -5.42 -15.66 11.40
C PHE A 115 -5.09 -16.00 9.94
N THR A 116 -6.03 -16.71 9.31
CA THR A 116 -5.98 -17.06 7.89
C THR A 116 -7.00 -16.24 7.10
N ARG A 117 -6.76 -16.06 5.80
CA ARG A 117 -7.76 -15.52 4.87
C ARG A 117 -7.59 -16.08 3.47
N GLU A 118 -8.68 -16.09 2.71
CA GLU A 118 -8.63 -16.36 1.27
C GLU A 118 -8.15 -15.10 0.51
N THR A 119 -7.42 -15.30 -0.59
CA THR A 119 -6.97 -14.25 -1.50
C THR A 119 -6.61 -14.85 -2.87
N SER A 120 -6.18 -14.02 -3.80
CA SER A 120 -5.75 -14.41 -5.15
C SER A 120 -4.52 -13.63 -5.59
N TYR A 121 -3.87 -14.16 -6.64
CA TYR A 121 -2.90 -13.43 -7.43
C TYR A 121 -3.49 -13.08 -8.79
N ASP A 122 -3.19 -11.86 -9.24
CA ASP A 122 -3.38 -11.44 -10.63
C ASP A 122 -2.03 -11.41 -11.36
N ILE A 123 -2.07 -11.35 -12.70
CA ILE A 123 -0.85 -11.10 -13.48
C ILE A 123 -0.36 -9.66 -13.21
N ALA A 124 0.95 -9.45 -13.09
CA ALA A 124 1.53 -8.17 -12.66
C ALA A 124 1.05 -6.93 -13.43
N VAL A 125 0.85 -7.07 -14.74
CA VAL A 125 0.33 -5.99 -15.61
C VAL A 125 -1.09 -5.55 -15.26
N ALA A 126 -1.89 -6.42 -14.63
CA ALA A 126 -3.26 -6.10 -14.19
C ALA A 126 -3.31 -5.26 -12.90
N SER A 127 -2.16 -4.96 -12.27
CA SER A 127 -2.11 -4.13 -11.07
C SER A 127 -2.57 -2.70 -11.36
N GLU A 128 -3.34 -2.10 -10.45
CA GLU A 128 -3.68 -0.66 -10.51
C GLU A 128 -2.42 0.21 -10.56
N ILE A 129 -1.31 -0.23 -9.96
CA ILE A 129 -0.01 0.48 -10.02
C ILE A 129 0.49 0.58 -11.46
N MET A 130 0.31 -0.45 -12.29
CA MET A 130 0.70 -0.39 -13.71
C MET A 130 -0.12 0.67 -14.46
N ALA A 131 -1.44 0.73 -14.21
CA ALA A 131 -2.30 1.76 -14.78
C ALA A 131 -1.93 3.17 -14.29
N ILE A 132 -1.55 3.32 -13.02
CA ILE A 132 -1.09 4.60 -12.46
C ILE A 132 0.20 5.08 -13.13
N LEU A 133 1.17 4.20 -13.37
CA LEU A 133 2.39 4.56 -14.11
C LEU A 133 2.06 5.00 -15.55
N ALA A 134 1.18 4.27 -16.23
CA ALA A 134 0.80 4.57 -17.62
C ALA A 134 0.01 5.89 -17.77
N LEU A 135 -0.71 6.32 -16.73
CA LEU A 135 -1.57 7.52 -16.74
C LEU A 135 -0.98 8.72 -15.99
N GLY A 136 0.15 8.55 -15.30
CA GLY A 136 0.77 9.60 -14.49
C GLY A 136 1.47 10.65 -15.36
N SER A 137 1.25 11.93 -15.05
CA SER A 137 1.94 13.03 -15.76
C SER A 137 3.33 13.34 -15.21
N ASP A 138 3.50 13.15 -13.91
CA ASP A 138 4.71 13.46 -13.16
C ASP A 138 4.72 12.69 -11.83
N VAL A 139 5.84 12.77 -11.12
CA VAL A 139 6.09 12.06 -9.87
C VAL A 139 5.08 12.46 -8.77
N GLU A 140 4.65 13.72 -8.70
CA GLU A 140 3.69 14.16 -7.69
C GLU A 140 2.27 13.71 -8.02
N ASP A 141 1.86 13.68 -9.29
CA ASP A 141 0.59 13.06 -9.72
C ASP A 141 0.58 11.55 -9.43
N VAL A 142 1.63 10.82 -9.80
CA VAL A 142 1.76 9.38 -9.51
C VAL A 142 1.67 9.12 -8.01
N LYS A 143 2.41 9.87 -7.20
CA LYS A 143 2.37 9.79 -5.73
C LYS A 143 0.97 10.07 -5.18
N ALA A 144 0.27 11.06 -5.71
CA ALA A 144 -1.09 11.39 -5.30
C ALA A 144 -2.09 10.28 -5.69
N ARG A 145 -1.93 9.64 -6.86
CA ARG A 145 -2.73 8.48 -7.28
C ARG A 145 -2.47 7.27 -6.41
N LEU A 146 -1.20 6.93 -6.16
CA LEU A 146 -0.80 5.86 -5.25
C LEU A 146 -1.42 6.05 -3.86
N ALA A 147 -1.42 7.28 -3.34
CA ALA A 147 -2.02 7.59 -2.04
C ALA A 147 -3.54 7.34 -1.99
N ARG A 148 -4.25 7.50 -3.12
CA ARG A 148 -5.71 7.38 -3.20
C ARG A 148 -6.20 5.97 -3.51
N MET A 149 -5.32 5.03 -3.85
CA MET A 149 -5.70 3.63 -4.10
C MET A 149 -6.47 3.08 -2.91
N VAL A 150 -7.70 2.61 -3.15
CA VAL A 150 -8.54 2.00 -2.13
C VAL A 150 -8.27 0.50 -2.11
N VAL A 151 -7.73 0.00 -1.00
CA VAL A 151 -7.27 -1.40 -0.90
C VAL A 151 -8.28 -2.32 -0.22
N ALA A 152 -9.13 -1.74 0.63
CA ALA A 152 -10.15 -2.46 1.39
C ALA A 152 -11.23 -1.49 1.88
N LEU A 153 -12.30 -2.05 2.45
CA LEU A 153 -13.25 -1.30 3.27
C LEU A 153 -13.05 -1.64 4.75
N ASP A 154 -13.31 -0.66 5.62
CA ASP A 154 -13.40 -0.91 7.06
C ASP A 154 -14.74 -1.57 7.43
N LYS A 155 -14.86 -1.98 8.70
CA LYS A 155 -16.10 -2.57 9.25
C LYS A 155 -17.32 -1.65 9.21
N SER A 156 -17.12 -0.34 9.06
CA SER A 156 -18.17 0.67 8.91
C SER A 156 -18.49 0.98 7.43
N GLY A 157 -17.78 0.36 6.48
CA GLY A 157 -17.95 0.57 5.05
C GLY A 157 -17.16 1.75 4.46
N ASN A 158 -16.30 2.40 5.24
CA ASN A 158 -15.46 3.49 4.73
C ASN A 158 -14.26 2.93 3.93
N PRO A 159 -13.78 3.65 2.90
CA PRO A 159 -12.60 3.24 2.16
C PRO A 159 -11.34 3.32 3.02
N VAL A 160 -10.50 2.28 2.94
CA VAL A 160 -9.15 2.25 3.48
C VAL A 160 -8.18 2.40 2.32
N THR A 161 -7.34 3.43 2.37
CA THR A 161 -6.40 3.75 1.28
C THR A 161 -4.98 3.22 1.54
N ALA A 162 -4.16 3.14 0.49
CA ALA A 162 -2.74 2.84 0.64
C ALA A 162 -2.00 3.88 1.53
N ASP A 163 -2.47 5.14 1.53
CA ASP A 163 -1.93 6.20 2.39
C ASP A 163 -2.29 5.96 3.88
N ASP A 164 -3.44 5.36 4.19
CA ASP A 164 -3.80 4.95 5.56
C ASP A 164 -2.92 3.81 6.10
N LEU A 165 -2.39 2.98 5.20
CA LEU A 165 -1.40 1.95 5.52
C LEU A 165 0.03 2.49 5.64
N GLY A 166 0.25 3.78 5.36
CA GLY A 166 1.57 4.41 5.43
C GLY A 166 2.47 4.12 4.21
N MET A 167 1.90 3.65 3.10
CA MET A 167 2.70 3.03 2.02
C MET A 167 3.15 3.96 0.91
N THR A 168 2.51 5.11 0.71
CA THR A 168 2.73 5.99 -0.46
C THR A 168 4.21 6.25 -0.76
N GLY A 169 5.00 6.63 0.26
CA GLY A 169 6.43 6.92 0.06
C GLY A 169 7.26 5.70 -0.31
N ALA A 170 7.02 4.55 0.33
CA ALA A 170 7.74 3.31 0.04
C ALA A 170 7.43 2.77 -1.36
N LEU A 171 6.15 2.86 -1.79
CA LEU A 171 5.75 2.50 -3.15
C LEU A 171 6.45 3.41 -4.16
N LEU A 172 6.45 4.73 -3.93
CA LEU A 172 7.10 5.68 -4.84
C LEU A 172 8.61 5.41 -4.99
N VAL A 173 9.29 5.04 -3.90
CA VAL A 173 10.72 4.69 -3.94
C VAL A 173 10.97 3.45 -4.81
N LEU A 174 10.14 2.41 -4.69
CA LEU A 174 10.26 1.21 -5.52
C LEU A 174 10.01 1.48 -7.00
N LEU A 175 9.15 2.46 -7.31
CA LEU A 175 8.73 2.80 -8.65
C LEU A 175 9.54 3.94 -9.27
N ARG A 176 10.52 4.50 -8.54
CA ARG A 176 11.22 5.74 -8.92
C ARG A 176 11.81 5.67 -10.32
N GLU A 177 12.49 4.59 -10.66
CA GLU A 177 13.11 4.39 -11.97
C GLU A 177 12.11 3.85 -13.01
N ALA A 178 11.14 3.04 -12.57
CA ALA A 178 10.10 2.48 -13.43
C ALA A 178 9.11 3.51 -14.00
N PHE A 179 9.21 4.77 -13.59
CA PHE A 179 8.47 5.91 -14.15
C PHE A 179 9.18 6.50 -15.39
N GLU A 180 10.46 6.21 -15.60
CA GLU A 180 11.21 6.75 -16.74
C GLU A 180 11.00 5.87 -18.00
N PRO A 181 10.57 6.46 -19.15
CA PRO A 181 10.42 5.69 -20.38
C PRO A 181 11.74 5.09 -20.87
N THR A 182 11.68 3.86 -21.40
CA THR A 182 12.87 3.22 -21.97
C THR A 182 13.06 3.62 -23.43
N LEU A 183 14.22 4.22 -23.74
CA LEU A 183 14.62 4.50 -25.13
C LEU A 183 15.21 3.25 -25.79
N MET A 184 14.67 2.90 -26.95
CA MET A 184 15.09 1.82 -27.82
C MET A 184 15.19 2.31 -29.27
N GLN A 185 15.46 1.40 -30.21
CA GLN A 185 15.46 1.70 -31.65
C GLN A 185 14.77 0.59 -32.46
N SER A 186 14.23 0.95 -33.62
CA SER A 186 13.81 -0.01 -34.65
C SER A 186 15.02 -0.63 -35.36
N LEU A 187 14.79 -1.61 -36.25
CA LEU A 187 15.85 -2.20 -37.09
C LEU A 187 16.53 -1.18 -38.03
N GLU A 188 15.86 -0.07 -38.34
CA GLU A 188 16.37 1.00 -39.21
C GLU A 188 17.01 2.16 -38.42
N GLY A 189 17.16 2.02 -37.10
CA GLY A 189 17.76 3.04 -36.24
C GLY A 189 16.83 4.18 -35.81
N THR A 190 15.53 4.10 -36.10
CA THR A 190 14.55 5.08 -35.62
C THR A 190 14.35 4.92 -34.11
N PRO A 191 14.45 6.00 -33.30
CA PRO A 191 14.24 5.92 -31.86
C PRO A 191 12.78 5.58 -31.51
N VAL A 192 12.59 4.72 -30.50
CA VAL A 192 11.29 4.25 -30.01
C VAL A 192 11.28 4.33 -28.48
N LEU A 193 10.19 4.81 -27.90
CA LEU A 193 9.95 4.70 -26.46
C LEU A 193 9.08 3.48 -26.16
N VAL A 194 9.53 2.63 -25.25
CA VAL A 194 8.76 1.52 -24.69
C VAL A 194 8.56 1.78 -23.21
N HIS A 195 7.32 1.82 -22.75
CA HIS A 195 7.04 2.15 -21.36
C HIS A 195 5.67 1.61 -20.94
N THR A 196 5.63 0.93 -19.78
CA THR A 196 4.43 0.34 -19.19
C THR A 196 3.70 -0.66 -20.10
N GLY A 197 2.63 -1.26 -19.60
CA GLY A 197 1.78 -2.17 -20.36
C GLY A 197 0.61 -2.68 -19.53
N PRO A 198 -0.35 -1.81 -19.16
CA PRO A 198 -1.56 -2.20 -18.43
C PRO A 198 -2.50 -3.09 -19.25
#